data_AF-A0A850BX39-F1
#
_entry.id   AF-A0A850BX39-F1
#
_cell.length_a   1.000
_cell.length_b   1.000
_cell.length_c   1.000
_cell.angle_alpha   90.00
_cell.angle_beta   90.00
_cell.angle_gamma   90.00
#
_symmetry.space_group_name_H-M   'P 1'
#
loop_
_entity.id
_entity.type
_entity.pdbx_description
1 polymer ?
#
loop_
_entity_poly.entity_id
_entity_poly.type
_entity_poly.pdbx_seq_one_letter_code
_entity_poly.pdbx_strand_id
1 'polypeptide(L)'
;MQPTTQKTTFLSLLATITALTAVIWLTANGLQTRFDVVNEKYYSFFYPWQTRNPTTMAYVTAWLGYALHNIAAWAIIWAAQRAKPKYESGFRWFNWAMVAVNLGGFALHWIQTQLWYDGLAISVPEVTSQGSVILMLVFILILEAPRRGLFFGKKINFRQAFLDVVRRYHGYLFSWALIYTFWYHPMENTFGHLAGFLYMFALLSQSVLLFNRAHLNKWWKFSLEALVLVHGTLVAIYQGNGLWPMFFFGFSAMIVLTQMHGLGLSARLRALLAGVFVLGVGLFYGLSGDFARINEVIRIPFIEYLAVFLFYGLFMTGYGLKRLLKPAPFSDKGEAKG
;
A
#
# COMPACT_ATOMS: atom_id res chain seq x y z
N MET A 1 -26.77 5.58 -14.75
CA MET A 1 -25.88 4.76 -15.61
C MET A 1 -24.91 3.94 -14.75
N GLN A 2 -24.81 2.63 -14.93
CA GLN A 2 -25.64 1.71 -14.16
C GLN A 2 -24.87 1.23 -12.89
N PRO A 3 -25.44 1.36 -11.68
CA PRO A 3 -24.87 0.84 -10.43
C PRO A 3 -24.55 -0.67 -10.45
N THR A 4 -25.19 -1.41 -11.36
CA THR A 4 -25.07 -2.86 -11.55
C THR A 4 -23.67 -3.28 -11.96
N THR A 5 -23.04 -2.59 -12.91
CA THR A 5 -21.72 -2.98 -13.45
C THR A 5 -20.62 -2.88 -12.40
N GLN A 6 -20.63 -1.82 -11.57
CA GLN A 6 -19.65 -1.68 -10.48
C GLN A 6 -19.87 -2.71 -9.38
N LYS A 7 -21.12 -3.01 -9.03
CA LYS A 7 -21.44 -4.08 -8.08
C LYS A 7 -20.88 -5.42 -8.55
N THR A 8 -21.11 -5.78 -9.82
CA THR A 8 -20.57 -7.03 -10.39
C THR A 8 -19.05 -7.03 -10.35
N THR A 9 -18.38 -5.92 -10.71
CA THR A 9 -16.92 -5.81 -10.62
C THR A 9 -16.42 -6.07 -9.19
N PHE A 10 -16.98 -5.41 -8.18
CA PHE A 10 -16.54 -5.63 -6.80
C PHE A 10 -16.79 -7.06 -6.31
N LEU A 11 -17.93 -7.67 -6.67
CA LEU A 11 -18.21 -9.06 -6.35
C LEU A 11 -17.18 -10.01 -6.99
N SER A 12 -16.83 -9.78 -8.26
CA SER A 12 -15.78 -10.55 -8.94
C SER A 12 -14.41 -10.37 -8.27
N LEU A 13 -14.05 -9.14 -7.88
CA LEU A 13 -12.80 -8.89 -7.16
C LEU A 13 -12.77 -9.64 -5.82
N LEU A 14 -13.84 -9.53 -5.01
CA LEU A 14 -13.94 -10.20 -3.72
C LEU A 14 -13.91 -11.73 -3.86
N ALA A 15 -14.60 -12.29 -4.86
CA ALA A 15 -14.55 -13.72 -5.16
C ALA A 15 -13.12 -14.16 -5.51
N THR A 16 -12.43 -13.44 -6.39
CA THR A 16 -11.03 -13.75 -6.76
C THR A 16 -10.09 -13.62 -5.57
N ILE A 17 -10.15 -12.54 -4.80
CA ILE A 17 -9.34 -12.34 -3.59
C ILE A 17 -9.50 -13.53 -2.62
N THR A 18 -10.75 -13.95 -2.40
CA THR A 18 -11.07 -15.06 -1.50
C THR A 18 -10.56 -16.39 -2.06
N ALA A 19 -10.76 -16.65 -3.36
CA ALA A 19 -10.30 -17.86 -4.02
C ALA A 19 -8.77 -18.01 -3.98
N LEU A 20 -8.02 -16.94 -4.29
CA LEU A 20 -6.55 -16.96 -4.24
C LEU A 20 -6.03 -17.19 -2.81
N THR A 21 -6.66 -16.56 -1.82
CA THR A 21 -6.33 -16.79 -0.40
C THR A 21 -6.64 -18.23 0.03
N ALA A 22 -7.76 -18.79 -0.45
CA ALA A 22 -8.14 -20.17 -0.18
C ALA A 22 -7.15 -21.18 -0.79
N VAL A 23 -6.63 -20.91 -1.99
CA VAL A 23 -5.57 -21.73 -2.60
C VAL A 23 -4.35 -21.79 -1.68
N ILE A 24 -3.90 -20.65 -1.14
CA ILE A 24 -2.77 -20.61 -0.18
C ILE A 24 -3.11 -21.45 1.06
N TRP A 25 -4.27 -21.19 1.68
CA TRP A 25 -4.69 -21.89 2.89
C TRP A 25 -4.71 -23.43 2.71
N LEU A 26 -5.25 -23.92 1.59
CA LEU A 26 -5.37 -25.35 1.29
C LEU A 26 -4.04 -26.03 0.96
N THR A 27 -3.08 -25.29 0.39
CA THR A 27 -1.85 -25.90 -0.18
C THR A 27 -0.62 -25.72 0.70
N ALA A 28 -0.63 -24.76 1.62
CA ALA A 28 0.53 -24.44 2.45
C ALA A 28 0.73 -25.33 3.69
N ASN A 29 -0.23 -26.22 4.03
CA ASN A 29 -0.15 -27.05 5.24
C ASN A 29 1.11 -27.95 5.30
N GLY A 30 1.64 -28.35 4.13
CA GLY A 30 2.85 -29.16 4.04
C GLY A 30 4.15 -28.36 3.87
N LEU A 31 4.14 -27.02 3.93
CA LEU A 31 5.37 -26.24 3.72
C LEU A 31 6.36 -26.44 4.86
N GLN A 32 5.93 -26.27 6.11
CA GLN A 32 6.80 -26.38 7.28
C GLN A 32 7.31 -27.81 7.55
N THR A 33 6.69 -28.83 6.96
CA THR A 33 7.19 -30.22 7.02
C THR A 33 8.21 -30.52 5.93
N ARG A 34 8.19 -29.79 4.81
CA ARG A 34 9.10 -29.97 3.67
C ARG A 34 10.34 -29.08 3.73
N PHE A 35 10.26 -27.96 4.45
CA PHE A 35 11.34 -26.99 4.55
C PHE A 35 11.67 -26.72 6.02
N ASP A 36 12.97 -26.61 6.32
CA ASP A 36 13.48 -26.20 7.63
C ASP A 36 13.32 -24.69 7.78
N VAL A 37 12.14 -24.27 8.27
CA VAL A 37 11.78 -22.86 8.47
C VAL A 37 12.34 -22.36 9.80
N VAL A 38 12.95 -21.17 9.79
CA VAL A 38 13.61 -20.58 10.97
C VAL A 38 12.68 -20.47 12.18
N ASN A 39 11.45 -19.97 11.99
CA ASN A 39 10.40 -19.84 13.02
C ASN A 39 10.81 -19.06 14.29
N GLU A 40 11.90 -18.32 14.24
CA GLU A 40 12.47 -17.61 15.37
C GLU A 40 12.92 -16.21 14.93
N LYS A 41 12.65 -15.21 15.76
CA LYS A 41 13.06 -13.83 15.50
C LYS A 41 14.35 -13.52 16.26
N TYR A 42 15.46 -13.40 15.54
CA TYR A 42 16.77 -13.16 16.15
C TYR A 42 17.04 -11.69 16.52
N TYR A 43 16.53 -10.75 15.71
CA TYR A 43 16.74 -9.32 15.92
C TYR A 43 15.64 -8.47 15.27
N SER A 44 15.65 -7.16 15.48
CA SER A 44 14.70 -6.23 14.88
C SER A 44 14.76 -6.28 13.34
N PHE A 45 13.61 -6.43 12.69
CA PHE A 45 13.48 -6.60 11.24
C PHE A 45 14.10 -7.89 10.66
N PHE A 46 14.40 -8.88 11.50
CA PHE A 46 14.56 -10.26 11.04
C PHE A 46 13.19 -10.87 10.78
N TYR A 47 13.01 -11.46 9.59
CA TYR A 47 11.77 -12.10 9.19
C TYR A 47 11.85 -13.62 9.45
N PRO A 48 11.02 -14.19 10.34
CA PRO A 48 11.23 -15.57 10.82
C PRO A 48 10.73 -16.66 9.86
N TRP A 49 9.96 -16.33 8.83
CA TRP A 49 9.51 -17.29 7.81
C TRP A 49 10.46 -17.34 6.64
N GLN A 50 11.70 -17.72 6.95
CA GLN A 50 12.77 -17.97 5.98
C GLN A 50 13.17 -19.44 6.08
N THR A 51 13.55 -20.06 4.96
CA THR A 51 14.19 -21.40 5.01
C THR A 51 15.64 -21.25 5.46
N ARG A 52 16.12 -22.14 6.35
CA ARG A 52 17.53 -22.19 6.79
C ARG A 52 18.46 -22.70 5.70
N ASN A 53 17.95 -23.47 4.76
CA ASN A 53 18.73 -24.15 3.72
C ASN A 53 18.25 -23.74 2.31
N PRO A 54 18.37 -22.45 1.92
CA PRO A 54 17.93 -22.00 0.61
C PRO A 54 18.81 -22.55 -0.50
N THR A 55 18.19 -23.07 -1.55
CA THR A 55 18.89 -23.48 -2.77
C THR A 55 19.14 -22.27 -3.69
N THR A 56 20.09 -22.39 -4.62
CA THR A 56 20.30 -21.35 -5.66
C THR A 56 19.01 -21.03 -6.42
N MET A 57 18.19 -22.05 -6.68
CA MET A 57 16.91 -21.87 -7.38
C MET A 57 15.91 -21.06 -6.55
N ALA A 58 15.97 -21.10 -5.22
CA ALA A 58 15.13 -20.30 -4.36
C ALA A 58 15.34 -18.80 -4.62
N TYR A 59 16.60 -18.36 -4.64
CA TYR A 59 16.97 -16.98 -4.96
C TYR A 59 16.62 -16.59 -6.39
N VAL A 60 17.03 -17.41 -7.37
CA VAL A 60 16.86 -17.10 -8.79
C VAL A 60 15.38 -16.97 -9.13
N THR A 61 14.54 -17.92 -8.69
CA THR A 61 13.11 -17.91 -9.03
C THR A 61 12.35 -16.81 -8.31
N ALA A 62 12.68 -16.49 -7.05
CA ALA A 62 12.07 -15.38 -6.33
C ALA A 62 12.40 -14.03 -6.99
N TRP A 63 13.68 -13.76 -7.27
CA TRP A 63 14.10 -12.50 -7.88
C TRP A 63 13.64 -12.34 -9.33
N LEU A 64 13.74 -13.38 -10.15
CA LEU A 64 13.24 -13.34 -11.54
C LEU A 64 11.72 -13.21 -11.56
N GLY A 65 11.01 -13.97 -10.72
CA GLY A 65 9.56 -13.88 -10.60
C GLY A 65 9.08 -12.49 -10.21
N TYR A 66 9.71 -11.89 -9.18
CA TYR A 66 9.49 -10.51 -8.79
C TYR A 66 9.77 -9.52 -9.93
N ALA A 67 10.93 -9.62 -10.58
CA ALA A 67 11.32 -8.71 -11.65
C ALA A 67 10.37 -8.80 -12.84
N LEU A 68 10.03 -10.01 -13.30
CA LEU A 68 9.11 -10.23 -14.41
C LEU A 68 7.72 -9.71 -14.09
N HIS A 69 7.19 -10.01 -12.90
CA HIS A 69 5.88 -9.51 -12.47
C HIS A 69 5.86 -7.97 -12.44
N ASN A 70 6.87 -7.34 -11.84
CA ASN A 70 6.94 -5.88 -11.72
C ASN A 70 7.12 -5.19 -13.07
N ILE A 71 8.04 -5.67 -13.91
CA ILE A 71 8.27 -5.10 -15.25
C ILE A 71 7.04 -5.25 -16.13
N ALA A 72 6.35 -6.40 -16.09
CA ALA A 72 5.11 -6.60 -16.83
C ALA A 72 4.01 -5.64 -16.39
N ALA A 73 3.83 -5.44 -15.08
CA ALA A 73 2.88 -4.47 -14.55
C ALA A 73 3.23 -3.03 -14.99
N TRP A 74 4.51 -2.64 -14.92
CA TRP A 74 4.98 -1.33 -15.38
C TRP A 74 4.79 -1.14 -16.88
N ALA A 75 5.04 -2.16 -17.71
CA ALA A 75 4.82 -2.10 -19.14
C ALA A 75 3.33 -1.86 -19.48
N ILE A 76 2.41 -2.51 -18.76
CA ILE A 76 0.97 -2.29 -18.92
C ILE A 76 0.59 -0.87 -18.49
N ILE A 77 1.07 -0.39 -17.34
CA ILE A 77 0.81 0.97 -16.86
C ILE A 77 1.30 1.99 -17.89
N TRP A 78 2.51 1.81 -18.41
CA TRP A 78 3.10 2.67 -19.43
C TRP A 78 2.26 2.69 -20.71
N ALA A 79 1.90 1.52 -21.24
CA ALA A 79 1.11 1.41 -22.46
C ALA A 79 -0.30 2.00 -22.29
N ALA A 80 -0.93 1.77 -21.14
CA ALA A 80 -2.23 2.35 -20.80
C ALA A 80 -2.15 3.88 -20.67
N GLN A 81 -1.10 4.43 -20.03
CA GLN A 81 -0.90 5.88 -19.92
C GLN A 81 -0.69 6.52 -21.30
N ARG A 82 0.02 5.87 -22.22
CA ARG A 82 0.23 6.37 -23.60
C ARG A 82 -1.07 6.44 -24.40
N ALA A 83 -2.00 5.53 -24.16
CA ALA A 83 -3.33 5.57 -24.77
C ALA A 83 -4.20 6.74 -24.29
N LYS A 84 -3.78 7.47 -23.23
CA LYS A 84 -4.51 8.59 -22.61
C LYS A 84 -6.01 8.32 -22.42
N PRO A 85 -6.39 7.17 -21.84
CA PRO A 85 -7.80 6.79 -21.74
C PRO A 85 -8.56 7.69 -20.75
N LYS A 86 -9.86 7.84 -20.99
CA LYS A 86 -10.80 8.37 -19.99
C LYS A 86 -11.22 7.27 -19.01
N TYR A 87 -11.75 7.68 -17.86
CA TYR A 87 -12.31 6.77 -16.86
C TYR A 87 -13.68 6.24 -17.29
N GLU A 88 -13.78 4.92 -17.43
CA GLU A 88 -14.97 4.22 -17.91
C GLU A 88 -15.36 3.06 -17.00
N SER A 89 -16.59 2.55 -17.10
CA SER A 89 -17.04 1.43 -16.26
C SER A 89 -16.61 0.06 -16.81
N GLY A 90 -16.42 -0.06 -18.13
CA GLY A 90 -16.03 -1.31 -18.77
C GLY A 90 -14.55 -1.62 -18.59
N PHE A 91 -14.22 -2.91 -18.61
CA PHE A 91 -12.82 -3.35 -18.70
C PHE A 91 -12.34 -3.23 -20.14
N ARG A 92 -11.09 -2.80 -20.30
CA ARG A 92 -10.38 -2.73 -21.57
C ARG A 92 -9.22 -3.72 -21.60
N TRP A 93 -8.53 -3.78 -22.73
CA TRP A 93 -7.40 -4.69 -22.94
C TRP A 93 -6.37 -4.61 -21.79
N PHE A 94 -6.05 -3.41 -21.31
CA PHE A 94 -5.05 -3.25 -20.25
C PHE A 94 -5.55 -3.69 -18.87
N ASN A 95 -6.87 -3.67 -18.62
CA ASN A 95 -7.44 -4.18 -17.36
C ASN A 95 -7.30 -5.70 -17.35
N TRP A 96 -7.67 -6.35 -18.46
CA TRP A 96 -7.52 -7.80 -18.63
C TRP A 96 -6.04 -8.24 -18.67
N ALA A 97 -5.17 -7.45 -19.29
CA ALA A 97 -3.73 -7.69 -19.24
C ALA A 97 -3.20 -7.63 -17.79
N MET A 98 -3.65 -6.65 -16.99
CA MET A 98 -3.26 -6.55 -15.58
C MET A 98 -3.84 -7.70 -14.73
N VAL A 99 -5.05 -8.19 -15.05
CA VAL A 99 -5.58 -9.44 -14.46
C VAL A 99 -4.64 -10.61 -14.77
N ALA A 100 -4.28 -10.79 -16.05
CA ALA A 100 -3.43 -11.88 -16.48
C ALA A 100 -2.04 -11.82 -15.84
N VAL A 101 -1.44 -10.62 -15.74
CA VAL A 101 -0.14 -10.42 -15.09
C VAL A 101 -0.19 -10.72 -13.60
N ASN A 102 -1.19 -10.23 -12.88
CA ASN A 102 -1.31 -10.51 -11.44
C ASN A 102 -1.62 -11.99 -11.15
N LEU A 103 -2.49 -12.64 -11.96
CA LEU A 103 -2.80 -14.06 -11.80
C LEU A 103 -1.62 -14.96 -12.21
N GLY A 104 -0.90 -14.61 -13.27
CA GLY A 104 0.33 -15.29 -13.67
C GLY A 104 1.42 -15.12 -12.60
N GLY A 105 1.58 -13.90 -12.07
CA GLY A 105 2.47 -13.62 -10.94
C GLY A 105 2.09 -14.41 -9.68
N PHE A 106 0.79 -14.55 -9.40
CA PHE A 106 0.30 -15.43 -8.33
C PHE A 106 0.69 -16.89 -8.56
N ALA A 107 0.40 -17.44 -9.74
CA ALA A 107 0.71 -18.83 -10.05
C ALA A 107 2.22 -19.11 -9.98
N LEU A 108 3.05 -18.22 -10.52
CA LEU A 108 4.51 -18.33 -10.47
C LEU A 108 5.03 -18.26 -9.03
N HIS A 109 4.54 -17.30 -8.23
CA HIS A 109 4.96 -17.18 -6.84
C HIS A 109 4.48 -18.37 -6.00
N TRP A 110 3.25 -18.83 -6.22
CA TRP A 110 2.72 -20.02 -5.57
C TRP A 110 3.59 -21.25 -5.88
N ILE A 111 3.90 -21.52 -7.16
CA ILE A 111 4.81 -22.61 -7.56
C ILE A 111 6.18 -22.42 -6.90
N GLN A 112 6.71 -21.19 -6.89
CA GLN A 112 7.99 -20.89 -6.26
C GLN A 112 7.98 -21.25 -4.78
N THR A 113 6.96 -20.82 -4.01
CA THR A 113 6.83 -21.19 -2.59
C THR A 113 6.70 -22.69 -2.42
N GLN A 114 5.94 -23.37 -3.27
CA GLN A 114 5.77 -24.82 -3.17
C GLN A 114 7.06 -25.59 -3.44
N LEU A 115 7.95 -25.11 -4.31
CA LEU A 115 9.17 -25.82 -4.69
C LEU A 115 10.40 -25.40 -3.88
N TRP A 116 10.48 -24.14 -3.46
CA TRP A 116 11.67 -23.56 -2.83
C TRP A 116 11.40 -22.71 -1.60
N TYR A 117 10.14 -22.60 -1.15
CA TYR A 117 9.70 -21.85 0.01
C TYR A 117 9.82 -20.32 -0.12
N ASP A 118 11.03 -19.78 -0.03
CA ASP A 118 11.32 -18.34 -0.05
C ASP A 118 12.71 -18.11 -0.69
N GLY A 119 12.95 -16.88 -1.17
CA GLY A 119 14.27 -16.42 -1.60
C GLY A 119 14.48 -14.92 -1.41
N LEU A 120 13.40 -14.14 -1.44
CA LEU A 120 13.48 -12.68 -1.28
C LEU A 120 13.61 -12.29 0.18
N ALA A 121 12.86 -12.90 1.11
CA ALA A 121 12.94 -12.51 2.51
C ALA A 121 14.32 -12.79 3.13
N ILE A 122 15.02 -13.82 2.62
CA ILE A 122 16.41 -14.12 2.98
C ILE A 122 17.38 -13.06 2.43
N SER A 123 17.10 -12.52 1.24
CA SER A 123 18.03 -11.63 0.53
C SER A 123 18.06 -10.20 1.10
N VAL A 124 16.99 -9.77 1.77
CA VAL A 124 16.82 -8.38 2.21
C VAL A 124 16.06 -8.26 3.54
N PRO A 125 16.36 -7.26 4.39
CA PRO A 125 15.70 -7.11 5.69
C PRO A 125 14.18 -6.84 5.63
N GLU A 126 13.41 -7.24 6.65
CA GLU A 126 11.94 -7.03 6.74
C GLU A 126 11.54 -5.56 6.56
N VAL A 127 12.39 -4.63 7.02
CA VAL A 127 12.14 -3.19 6.95
C VAL A 127 12.00 -2.68 5.52
N THR A 128 12.59 -3.33 4.52
CA THR A 128 12.47 -2.87 3.13
C THR A 128 11.06 -3.14 2.60
N SER A 129 10.48 -4.31 2.89
CA SER A 129 9.10 -4.62 2.53
C SER A 129 8.13 -3.72 3.30
N GLN A 130 8.29 -3.61 4.62
CA GLN A 130 7.47 -2.72 5.44
C GLN A 130 7.55 -1.26 4.98
N GLY A 131 8.77 -0.78 4.70
CA GLY A 131 9.02 0.58 4.21
C GLY A 131 8.37 0.85 2.85
N SER A 132 8.31 -0.14 1.96
CA SER A 132 7.62 0.01 0.67
C SER A 132 6.12 0.28 0.82
N VAL A 133 5.46 -0.42 1.76
CA VAL A 133 4.03 -0.23 2.05
C VAL A 133 3.79 1.11 2.76
N ILE A 134 4.63 1.48 3.72
CA ILE A 134 4.58 2.81 4.38
C ILE A 134 4.70 3.91 3.32
N LEU A 135 5.64 3.79 2.39
CA LEU A 135 5.83 4.75 1.30
C LEU A 135 4.57 4.86 0.41
N MET A 136 3.92 3.74 0.10
CA MET A 136 2.64 3.74 -0.61
C MET A 136 1.56 4.50 0.18
N LEU A 137 1.38 4.23 1.48
CA LEU A 137 0.40 4.90 2.33
C LEU A 137 0.62 6.42 2.38
N VAL A 138 1.88 6.86 2.52
CA VAL A 138 2.25 8.28 2.47
C VAL A 138 1.83 8.93 1.15
N PHE A 139 2.05 8.26 0.02
CA PHE A 139 1.64 8.79 -1.28
C PHE A 139 0.11 8.77 -1.48
N ILE A 140 -0.60 7.80 -0.88
CA ILE A 140 -2.06 7.81 -0.83
C ILE A 140 -2.56 9.04 -0.05
N LEU A 141 -1.93 9.39 1.08
CA LEU A 141 -2.26 10.61 1.82
C LEU A 141 -2.09 11.86 0.94
N ILE A 142 -0.98 11.97 0.20
CA ILE A 142 -0.74 13.09 -0.72
C ILE A 142 -1.82 13.16 -1.80
N LEU A 143 -2.16 12.02 -2.43
CA LEU A 143 -3.15 11.95 -3.51
C LEU A 143 -4.56 12.31 -3.03
N GLU A 144 -4.93 11.88 -1.82
CA GLU A 144 -6.27 12.09 -1.27
C GLU A 144 -6.43 13.42 -0.53
N ALA A 145 -5.33 14.06 -0.11
CA ALA A 145 -5.35 15.33 0.63
C ALA A 145 -6.16 16.45 -0.04
N PRO A 146 -6.13 16.68 -1.37
CA PRO A 146 -6.98 17.69 -2.00
C PRO A 146 -8.48 17.44 -1.81
N ARG A 147 -8.88 16.17 -1.68
CA ARG A 147 -10.27 15.74 -1.54
C ARG A 147 -10.73 15.76 -0.09
N ARG A 148 -9.93 15.19 0.83
CA ARG A 148 -10.34 14.95 2.22
C ARG A 148 -9.58 15.75 3.27
N GLY A 149 -8.59 16.54 2.88
CA GLY A 149 -7.65 17.17 3.81
C GLY A 149 -6.65 16.19 4.43
N LEU A 150 -5.72 16.73 5.22
CA LEU A 150 -4.75 15.90 5.96
C LEU A 150 -5.10 15.82 7.45
N PHE A 151 -5.61 16.91 8.05
CA PHE A 151 -5.95 16.98 9.47
C PHE A 151 -7.37 17.49 9.68
N PHE A 152 -8.24 16.65 10.23
CA PHE A 152 -9.63 16.97 10.53
C PHE A 152 -10.42 17.57 9.35
N GLY A 153 -10.10 17.14 8.12
CA GLY A 153 -10.71 17.70 6.91
C GLY A 153 -10.05 18.98 6.37
N LYS A 154 -9.06 19.54 7.08
CA LYS A 154 -8.33 20.73 6.62
C LYS A 154 -7.45 20.40 5.42
N LYS A 155 -7.70 21.10 4.31
CA LYS A 155 -6.98 20.93 3.05
C LYS A 155 -5.61 21.59 3.11
N ILE A 156 -4.63 20.95 2.49
CA ILE A 156 -3.29 21.49 2.28
C ILE A 156 -3.18 21.90 0.81
N ASN A 157 -2.68 23.12 0.58
CA ASN A 157 -2.48 23.65 -0.75
C ASN A 157 -1.12 23.23 -1.30
N PHE A 158 -1.01 21.96 -1.70
CA PHE A 158 0.16 21.49 -2.45
C PHE A 158 0.21 22.17 -3.83
N ARG A 159 1.43 22.45 -4.32
CA ARG A 159 1.61 22.90 -5.71
C ARG A 159 1.05 21.87 -6.68
N GLN A 160 0.34 22.33 -7.72
CA GLN A 160 -0.25 21.44 -8.72
C GLN A 160 0.80 20.57 -9.42
N ALA A 161 1.96 21.14 -9.77
CA ALA A 161 3.05 20.38 -10.38
C ALA A 161 3.52 19.20 -9.52
N PHE A 162 3.50 19.32 -8.18
CA PHE A 162 3.80 18.19 -7.28
C PHE A 162 2.73 17.11 -7.38
N LEU A 163 1.46 17.51 -7.28
CA LEU A 163 0.33 16.58 -7.39
C LEU A 163 0.29 15.89 -8.76
N ASP A 164 0.67 16.57 -9.84
CA ASP A 164 0.70 16.01 -11.19
C ASP A 164 1.80 14.96 -11.34
N VAL A 165 2.99 15.19 -10.76
CA VAL A 165 4.05 14.18 -10.68
C VAL A 165 3.56 12.96 -9.91
N VAL A 166 3.01 13.17 -8.72
CA VAL A 166 2.50 12.08 -7.86
C VAL A 166 1.41 11.30 -8.61
N ARG A 167 0.40 11.96 -9.19
CA ARG A 167 -0.65 11.29 -9.98
C ARG A 167 -0.12 10.54 -11.18
N ARG A 168 0.89 11.07 -11.87
CA ARG A 168 1.47 10.42 -13.06
C ARG A 168 2.25 9.16 -12.71
N TYR A 169 2.95 9.14 -11.57
CA TYR A 169 3.87 8.06 -11.24
C TYR A 169 3.40 7.11 -10.13
N HIS A 170 2.32 7.42 -9.41
CA HIS A 170 1.84 6.58 -8.31
C HIS A 170 1.61 5.12 -8.71
N GLY A 171 1.09 4.87 -9.93
CA GLY A 171 0.86 3.50 -10.41
C GLY A 171 2.13 2.65 -10.43
N TYR A 172 3.27 3.22 -10.83
CA TYR A 172 4.56 2.52 -10.83
C TYR A 172 5.09 2.30 -9.41
N LEU A 173 5.01 3.32 -8.56
CA LEU A 173 5.43 3.22 -7.15
C LEU A 173 4.60 2.17 -6.40
N PHE A 174 3.28 2.18 -6.61
CA PHE A 174 2.36 1.30 -5.88
C PHE A 174 2.49 -0.13 -6.39
N SER A 175 2.55 -0.35 -7.71
CA SER A 175 2.82 -1.69 -8.24
C SER A 175 4.15 -2.24 -7.75
N TRP A 176 5.21 -1.44 -7.69
CA TRP A 176 6.48 -1.86 -7.09
C TRP A 176 6.34 -2.27 -5.63
N ALA A 177 5.80 -1.39 -4.78
CA ALA A 177 5.65 -1.67 -3.35
C ALA A 177 4.82 -2.93 -3.10
N LEU A 178 3.73 -3.08 -3.85
CA LEU A 178 2.82 -4.22 -3.71
C LEU A 178 3.42 -5.52 -4.24
N ILE A 179 3.98 -5.52 -5.45
CA ILE A 179 4.58 -6.72 -6.04
C ILE A 179 5.82 -7.14 -5.26
N TYR A 180 6.62 -6.18 -4.80
CA TYR A 180 7.77 -6.46 -3.93
C TYR A 180 7.35 -7.14 -2.64
N THR A 181 6.40 -6.55 -1.91
CA THR A 181 5.89 -7.15 -0.66
C THR A 181 5.22 -8.49 -0.89
N PHE A 182 4.50 -8.64 -2.01
CA PHE A 182 3.87 -9.89 -2.42
C PHE A 182 4.89 -11.02 -2.61
N TRP A 183 6.01 -10.77 -3.29
CA TRP A 183 7.07 -11.76 -3.49
C TRP A 183 8.04 -11.88 -2.31
N TYR A 184 8.07 -10.91 -1.40
CA TYR A 184 8.89 -10.95 -0.18
C TYR A 184 8.42 -12.04 0.78
N HIS A 185 7.11 -12.24 0.92
CA HIS A 185 6.56 -13.18 1.89
C HIS A 185 6.29 -14.53 1.21
N PRO A 186 6.76 -15.67 1.74
CA PRO A 186 6.33 -16.98 1.26
C PRO A 186 4.82 -17.15 1.48
N MET A 187 4.15 -17.91 0.60
CA MET A 187 2.72 -18.22 0.72
C MET A 187 2.41 -19.23 1.84
N GLU A 188 2.68 -18.88 3.08
CA GLU A 188 2.36 -19.65 4.30
C GLU A 188 0.87 -19.55 4.69
N ASN A 189 0.36 -20.54 5.42
CA ASN A 189 -1.04 -20.55 5.91
C ASN A 189 -1.22 -20.12 7.37
N THR A 190 -0.21 -19.54 8.01
CA THR A 190 -0.44 -18.90 9.31
C THR A 190 -1.46 -17.76 9.15
N PHE A 191 -2.22 -17.47 10.21
CA PHE A 191 -3.29 -16.47 10.14
C PHE A 191 -2.80 -15.08 9.69
N GLY A 192 -1.62 -14.65 10.15
CA GLY A 192 -1.01 -13.39 9.74
C GLY A 192 -0.70 -13.34 8.24
N HIS A 193 -0.21 -14.43 7.66
CA HIS A 193 0.07 -14.53 6.23
C HIS A 193 -1.22 -14.52 5.41
N LEU A 194 -2.23 -15.30 5.80
CA LEU A 194 -3.50 -15.34 5.07
C LEU A 194 -4.20 -13.98 5.08
N ALA A 195 -4.23 -13.30 6.23
CA ALA A 195 -4.75 -11.94 6.34
C ALA A 195 -3.93 -10.95 5.48
N GLY A 196 -2.60 -11.11 5.47
CA GLY A 196 -1.69 -10.35 4.62
C GLY A 196 -1.95 -10.54 3.13
N PHE A 197 -1.98 -11.79 2.64
CA PHE A 197 -2.25 -12.09 1.24
C PHE A 197 -3.64 -11.65 0.80
N LEU A 198 -4.67 -11.85 1.63
CA LEU A 198 -6.01 -11.31 1.37
C LEU A 198 -5.96 -9.79 1.14
N TYR A 199 -5.24 -9.08 2.01
CA TYR A 199 -5.08 -7.64 1.87
C TYR A 199 -4.24 -7.25 0.64
N MET A 200 -3.16 -7.98 0.36
CA MET A 200 -2.32 -7.78 -0.83
C MET A 200 -3.10 -8.00 -2.12
N PHE A 201 -3.97 -9.00 -2.20
CA PHE A 201 -4.83 -9.21 -3.36
C PHE A 201 -5.87 -8.10 -3.50
N ALA A 202 -6.40 -7.58 -2.40
CA ALA A 202 -7.27 -6.41 -2.42
C ALA A 202 -6.52 -5.19 -2.98
N LEU A 203 -5.29 -4.92 -2.53
CA LEU A 203 -4.46 -3.82 -3.04
C LEU A 203 -4.06 -4.01 -4.51
N LEU A 204 -3.63 -5.21 -4.91
CA LEU A 204 -3.30 -5.53 -6.30
C LEU A 204 -4.52 -5.40 -7.22
N SER A 205 -5.73 -5.68 -6.73
CA SER A 205 -6.94 -5.46 -7.53
C SER A 205 -7.17 -3.98 -7.85
N GLN A 206 -6.63 -3.04 -7.06
CA GLN A 206 -6.65 -1.62 -7.42
C GLN A 206 -5.84 -1.33 -8.70
N SER A 207 -4.78 -2.11 -8.97
CA SER A 207 -4.00 -2.01 -10.20
C SER A 207 -4.79 -2.54 -11.40
N VAL A 208 -5.56 -3.62 -11.23
CA VAL A 208 -6.49 -4.15 -12.25
C VAL A 208 -7.52 -3.10 -12.68
N LEU A 209 -7.94 -2.23 -11.76
CA LEU A 209 -8.91 -1.18 -12.02
C LEU A 209 -8.33 0.05 -12.74
N LEU A 210 -7.12 -0.01 -13.31
CA LEU A 210 -6.52 1.14 -13.99
C LEU A 210 -7.50 1.83 -14.98
N PHE A 211 -7.68 3.15 -14.85
CA PHE A 211 -8.63 3.94 -15.62
C PHE A 211 -10.09 3.41 -15.64
N ASN A 212 -10.48 2.59 -14.67
CA ASN A 212 -11.86 2.16 -14.46
C ASN A 212 -12.52 3.05 -13.39
N ARG A 213 -13.81 3.37 -13.51
CA ARG A 213 -14.53 4.17 -12.52
C ARG A 213 -14.53 3.56 -11.11
N ALA A 214 -14.45 2.23 -11.00
CA ALA A 214 -14.33 1.55 -9.72
C ALA A 214 -13.03 1.92 -8.97
N HIS A 215 -11.94 2.24 -9.68
CA HIS A 215 -10.68 2.71 -9.07
C HIS A 215 -10.87 4.01 -8.26
N LEU A 216 -11.82 4.85 -8.67
CA LEU A 216 -12.12 6.13 -8.03
C LEU A 216 -13.17 5.99 -6.90
N ASN A 217 -13.74 4.81 -6.70
CA ASN A 217 -14.79 4.60 -5.71
C ASN A 217 -14.24 4.88 -4.29
N LYS A 218 -14.84 5.86 -3.61
CA LYS A 218 -14.37 6.32 -2.30
C LYS A 218 -14.46 5.26 -1.20
N TRP A 219 -15.46 4.38 -1.27
CA TRP A 219 -15.64 3.32 -0.27
C TRP A 219 -14.64 2.20 -0.50
N TRP A 220 -14.41 1.83 -1.76
CA TRP A 220 -13.37 0.86 -2.11
C TRP A 220 -11.97 1.34 -1.67
N LYS A 221 -11.59 2.57 -2.03
CA LYS A 221 -10.30 3.16 -1.58
C LYS A 221 -10.20 3.22 -0.06
N PHE A 222 -11.27 3.66 0.62
CA PHE A 222 -11.27 3.66 2.08
C PHE A 222 -11.13 2.27 2.68
N SER A 223 -11.79 1.24 2.14
CA SER A 223 -11.61 -0.14 2.59
C SER A 223 -10.16 -0.60 2.43
N LEU A 224 -9.51 -0.29 1.30
CA LEU A 224 -8.10 -0.59 1.09
C LEU A 224 -7.19 0.15 2.09
N GLU A 225 -7.51 1.39 2.42
CA GLU A 225 -6.74 2.17 3.41
C GLU A 225 -7.00 1.72 4.85
N ALA A 226 -8.20 1.25 5.17
CA ALA A 226 -8.58 0.86 6.53
C ALA A 226 -8.16 -0.59 6.86
N LEU A 227 -8.06 -1.47 5.87
CA LEU A 227 -7.65 -2.86 6.08
C LEU A 227 -6.21 -2.99 6.64
N VAL A 228 -5.35 -1.98 6.46
CA VAL A 228 -4.03 -1.96 7.09
C VAL A 228 -4.11 -1.95 8.62
N LEU A 229 -5.16 -1.33 9.20
CA LEU A 229 -5.41 -1.37 10.64
C LEU A 229 -5.56 -2.82 11.08
N VAL A 230 -6.43 -3.58 10.42
CA VAL A 230 -6.71 -4.98 10.75
C VAL A 230 -5.46 -5.82 10.54
N HIS A 231 -4.85 -5.75 9.35
CA HIS A 231 -3.68 -6.55 9.01
C HIS A 231 -2.48 -6.24 9.93
N GLY A 232 -2.09 -4.96 10.07
CA GLY A 232 -0.96 -4.56 10.89
C GLY A 232 -1.13 -4.91 12.37
N THR A 233 -2.36 -4.80 12.89
CA THR A 233 -2.68 -5.24 14.27
C THR A 233 -2.50 -6.75 14.42
N LEU A 234 -3.04 -7.55 13.49
CA LEU A 234 -2.95 -9.01 13.54
C LEU A 234 -1.50 -9.51 13.42
N VAL A 235 -0.71 -8.92 12.53
CA VAL A 235 0.73 -9.24 12.41
C VAL A 235 1.44 -8.92 13.71
N ALA A 236 1.21 -7.75 14.30
CA ALA A 236 1.85 -7.35 15.54
C ALA A 236 1.45 -8.22 16.74
N ILE A 237 0.19 -8.68 16.80
CA ILE A 237 -0.26 -9.68 17.80
C ILE A 237 0.52 -10.97 17.61
N TYR A 238 0.60 -11.48 16.38
CA TYR A 238 1.26 -12.74 16.08
C TYR A 238 2.79 -12.67 16.32
N GLN A 239 3.40 -11.52 16.08
CA GLN A 239 4.82 -11.28 16.38
C GLN A 239 5.12 -11.26 17.89
N GLY A 240 4.13 -11.09 18.77
CA GLY A 240 4.28 -11.22 20.22
C GLY A 240 5.15 -10.15 20.90
N ASN A 241 5.56 -9.09 20.19
CA ASN A 241 6.44 -8.03 20.71
C ASN A 241 5.70 -6.88 21.42
N GLY A 242 4.39 -7.02 21.63
CA GLY A 242 3.56 -6.02 22.31
C GLY A 242 3.41 -4.69 21.55
N LEU A 243 3.66 -4.66 20.23
CA LEU A 243 3.49 -3.46 19.39
C LEU A 243 2.09 -3.33 18.80
N TRP A 244 1.19 -4.30 19.01
CA TRP A 244 -0.15 -4.24 18.44
C TRP A 244 -0.95 -2.98 18.81
N PRO A 245 -0.83 -2.36 20.01
CA PRO A 245 -1.58 -1.14 20.30
C PRO A 245 -1.11 0.04 19.44
N MET A 246 0.21 0.13 19.15
CA MET A 246 0.75 1.12 18.22
C MET A 246 0.08 1.02 16.85
N PHE A 247 -0.08 -0.19 16.31
CA PHE A 247 -0.72 -0.41 15.02
C PHE A 247 -2.23 -0.16 15.08
N PHE A 248 -2.92 -0.72 16.07
CA PHE A 248 -4.36 -0.59 16.21
C PHE A 248 -4.79 0.86 16.43
N PHE A 249 -4.24 1.52 17.47
CA PHE A 249 -4.58 2.89 17.78
C PHE A 249 -3.97 3.88 16.81
N GLY A 250 -2.75 3.64 16.31
CA GLY A 250 -2.11 4.51 15.32
C GLY A 250 -2.88 4.57 14.00
N PHE A 251 -3.30 3.44 13.44
CA PHE A 251 -4.13 3.44 12.23
C PHE A 251 -5.57 3.89 12.50
N SER A 252 -6.13 3.60 13.68
CA SER A 252 -7.42 4.19 14.10
C SER A 252 -7.35 5.71 14.16
N ALA A 253 -6.24 6.26 14.65
CA ALA A 253 -5.99 7.70 14.63
C ALA A 253 -5.96 8.22 13.19
N MET A 254 -5.31 7.54 12.25
CA MET A 254 -5.34 7.93 10.83
C MET A 254 -6.75 7.95 10.24
N ILE A 255 -7.61 6.99 10.62
CA ILE A 255 -9.02 6.99 10.21
C ILE A 255 -9.73 8.25 10.70
N VAL A 256 -9.60 8.55 12.00
CA VAL A 256 -10.27 9.67 12.67
C VAL A 256 -9.71 11.02 12.21
N LEU A 257 -8.40 11.17 12.15
CA LEU A 257 -7.73 12.43 11.82
C LEU A 257 -7.82 12.76 10.33
N THR A 258 -7.82 11.75 9.45
CA THR A 258 -7.67 11.98 8.00
C THR A 258 -8.71 11.26 7.16
N GLN A 259 -8.79 9.93 7.22
CA GLN A 259 -9.42 9.16 6.14
C GLN A 259 -10.95 9.35 6.10
N MET A 260 -11.62 9.42 7.27
CA MET A 260 -13.08 9.53 7.35
C MET A 260 -13.65 10.83 6.76
N HIS A 261 -12.84 11.89 6.70
CA HIS A 261 -13.27 13.22 6.23
C HIS A 261 -13.57 13.26 4.73
N GLY A 262 -13.15 12.24 3.98
CA GLY A 262 -13.49 12.09 2.56
C GLY A 262 -14.79 11.34 2.32
N LEU A 263 -15.40 10.70 3.32
CA LEU A 263 -16.51 9.78 3.08
C LEU A 263 -17.86 10.47 2.92
N GLY A 264 -17.97 11.74 3.31
CA GLY A 264 -19.23 12.48 3.35
C GLY A 264 -20.08 12.11 4.58
N LEU A 265 -19.44 11.68 5.67
CA LEU A 265 -20.12 11.42 6.93
C LEU A 265 -20.62 12.72 7.56
N SER A 266 -21.78 12.66 8.23
CA SER A 266 -22.29 13.79 9.02
C SER A 266 -21.30 14.19 10.11
N ALA A 267 -21.34 15.46 10.54
CA ALA A 267 -20.49 15.93 11.64
C ALA A 267 -20.72 15.13 12.94
N ARG A 268 -21.96 14.72 13.20
CA ARG A 268 -22.34 13.89 14.35
C ARG A 268 -21.67 12.51 14.30
N LEU A 269 -21.70 11.85 13.15
CA LEU A 269 -21.06 10.53 13.01
C LEU A 269 -19.53 10.63 13.15
N ARG A 270 -18.91 11.68 12.58
CA ARG A 270 -17.47 11.94 12.77
C ARG A 270 -17.13 12.20 14.24
N ALA A 271 -17.93 12.99 14.94
CA ALA A 271 -17.77 13.25 16.37
C ALA A 271 -17.95 11.98 17.21
N LEU A 272 -18.93 11.14 16.87
CA LEU A 272 -19.14 9.84 17.54
C LEU A 272 -17.93 8.92 17.35
N LEU A 273 -17.42 8.77 16.12
CA LEU A 273 -16.24 7.95 15.84
C LEU A 273 -15.01 8.47 16.59
N ALA A 274 -14.81 9.79 16.62
CA ALA A 274 -13.73 10.40 17.39
C ALA A 274 -13.90 10.18 18.90
N GLY A 275 -15.12 10.30 19.43
CA GLY A 275 -15.42 10.06 20.84
C GLY A 275 -15.20 8.60 21.25
N VAL A 276 -15.64 7.65 20.42
CA VAL A 276 -15.38 6.21 20.62
C VAL A 276 -13.87 5.91 20.60
N PHE A 277 -13.14 6.52 19.67
CA PHE A 277 -11.68 6.37 19.61
C PHE A 277 -10.99 6.92 20.87
N VAL A 278 -11.31 8.15 21.29
CA VAL A 278 -10.72 8.76 22.50
C VAL A 278 -11.07 7.97 23.75
N LEU A 279 -12.32 7.54 23.89
CA LEU A 279 -12.75 6.68 24.99
C LEU A 279 -12.00 5.34 24.98
N GLY A 280 -11.85 4.70 23.81
CA GLY A 280 -11.14 3.43 23.67
C GLY A 280 -9.66 3.54 24.06
N VAL A 281 -8.98 4.60 23.62
CA VAL A 281 -7.60 4.91 24.04
C VAL A 281 -7.55 5.12 25.56
N GLY A 282 -8.41 5.97 26.11
CA GLY A 282 -8.44 6.28 27.54
C GLY A 282 -8.71 5.05 28.42
N LEU A 283 -9.68 4.22 28.03
CA LEU A 283 -10.00 2.97 28.72
C LEU A 283 -8.85 1.98 28.63
N PHE A 284 -8.24 1.80 27.45
CA PHE A 284 -7.15 0.85 27.29
C PHE A 284 -5.95 1.20 28.17
N TYR A 285 -5.43 2.43 28.08
CA TYR A 285 -4.26 2.83 28.89
C TYR A 285 -4.60 3.04 30.37
N GLY A 286 -5.84 3.41 30.68
CA GLY A 286 -6.33 3.50 32.06
C GLY A 286 -6.43 2.14 32.74
N LEU A 287 -6.97 1.14 32.04
CA LEU A 287 -7.11 -0.22 32.56
C LEU A 287 -5.80 -1.00 32.54
N SER A 288 -4.92 -0.74 31.57
CA SER A 288 -3.59 -1.37 31.55
C SER A 288 -2.62 -0.77 32.58
N GLY A 289 -2.91 0.45 33.07
CA GLY A 289 -2.00 1.22 33.92
C GLY A 289 -0.77 1.78 33.18
N ASP A 290 -0.67 1.58 31.86
CA ASP A 290 0.51 1.89 31.06
C ASP A 290 0.38 3.24 30.33
N PHE A 291 0.05 4.30 31.08
CA PHE A 291 -0.06 5.65 30.52
C PHE A 291 1.25 6.15 29.89
N ALA A 292 2.40 5.63 30.31
CA ALA A 292 3.69 5.98 29.73
C ALA A 292 3.79 5.62 28.24
N ARG A 293 3.07 4.58 27.78
CA ARG A 293 3.08 4.13 26.38
C ARG A 293 1.98 4.77 25.52
N ILE A 294 1.17 5.68 26.05
CA ILE A 294 0.13 6.38 25.26
C ILE A 294 0.67 7.12 24.03
N ASN A 295 1.97 7.43 24.03
CA ASN A 295 2.64 8.02 22.88
C ASN A 295 2.60 7.14 21.62
N GLU A 296 2.37 5.83 21.73
CA GLU A 296 2.28 4.93 20.58
C GLU A 296 1.09 5.20 19.66
N VAL A 297 0.02 5.80 20.19
CA VAL A 297 -1.16 6.25 19.43
C VAL A 297 -0.79 7.27 18.34
N ILE A 298 0.22 8.11 18.59
CA ILE A 298 0.60 9.17 17.64
C ILE A 298 1.76 8.79 16.73
N ARG A 299 2.44 7.65 16.95
CA ARG A 299 3.66 7.29 16.20
C ARG A 299 3.39 7.12 14.70
N ILE A 300 2.35 6.37 14.33
CA ILE A 300 1.98 6.16 12.92
C ILE A 300 1.58 7.49 12.26
N PRO A 301 0.61 8.26 12.80
CA PRO A 301 0.28 9.57 12.25
C PRO A 301 1.49 10.49 12.11
N PHE A 302 2.34 10.55 13.13
CA PHE A 302 3.54 11.38 13.11
C PHE A 302 4.48 11.00 11.97
N ILE A 303 4.81 9.71 11.83
CA ILE A 303 5.70 9.22 10.77
C ILE A 303 5.11 9.50 9.39
N GLU A 304 3.84 9.18 9.17
CA GLU A 304 3.21 9.35 7.86
C GLU A 304 3.10 10.83 7.47
N TYR A 305 2.66 11.70 8.38
CA TYR A 305 2.57 13.14 8.09
C TYR A 305 3.95 13.77 7.91
N LEU A 306 4.94 13.40 8.72
CA LEU A 306 6.31 13.88 8.55
C LEU A 306 6.84 13.50 7.16
N ALA A 307 6.60 12.26 6.72
CA ALA A 307 6.99 11.80 5.40
C ALA A 307 6.26 12.58 4.28
N VAL A 308 4.96 12.87 4.41
CA VAL A 308 4.22 13.71 3.46
C VAL A 308 4.92 15.06 3.27
N PHE A 309 5.27 15.73 4.36
CA PHE A 309 5.93 17.04 4.30
C PHE A 309 7.39 16.95 3.84
N LEU A 310 8.10 15.87 4.18
CA LEU A 310 9.44 15.60 3.67
C LEU A 310 9.43 15.50 2.13
N PHE A 311 8.55 14.69 1.55
CA PHE A 311 8.45 14.56 0.09
C PHE A 311 8.06 15.86 -0.59
N TYR A 312 7.14 16.62 0.02
CA TYR A 312 6.78 17.94 -0.50
C TYR A 312 7.95 18.93 -0.42
N GLY A 313 8.70 18.94 0.68
CA GLY A 313 9.91 19.73 0.87
C GLY A 313 10.99 19.40 -0.15
N LEU A 314 11.28 18.11 -0.36
CA LEU A 314 12.24 17.64 -1.37
C LEU A 314 11.85 18.11 -2.78
N PHE A 315 10.57 18.01 -3.14
CA PHE A 315 10.07 18.53 -4.42
C PHE A 315 10.29 20.04 -4.53
N MET A 316 9.98 20.80 -3.46
CA MET A 316 10.13 22.25 -3.44
C MET A 316 11.58 22.70 -3.58
N THR A 317 12.53 22.00 -2.94
CA THR A 317 13.97 22.24 -3.09
C THR A 317 14.41 22.03 -4.54
N GLY A 318 14.06 20.89 -5.15
CA GLY A 318 14.39 20.62 -6.55
C GLY A 318 13.74 21.61 -7.53
N TYR A 319 12.50 22.02 -7.26
CA TYR A 319 11.80 23.03 -8.05
C TYR A 319 12.45 24.41 -7.94
N GLY A 320 12.87 24.80 -6.74
CA GLY A 320 13.59 26.06 -6.49
C GLY A 320 14.94 26.12 -7.23
N LEU A 321 15.74 25.05 -7.13
CA LEU A 321 17.02 24.93 -7.83
C LEU A 321 16.85 25.06 -9.36
N LYS A 322 15.84 24.37 -9.93
CA LYS A 322 15.55 24.48 -11.37
C LYS A 322 15.19 25.91 -11.80
N ARG A 323 14.56 26.71 -10.93
CA ARG A 323 14.24 28.10 -11.21
C ARG A 323 15.47 28.99 -11.19
N LEU A 324 16.41 28.76 -10.27
CA LEU A 324 17.68 29.49 -10.20
C LEU A 324 18.58 29.20 -11.41
N LEU A 325 18.53 27.97 -11.93
CA LEU A 325 19.32 27.55 -13.09
C LEU A 325 18.69 27.94 -14.45
N LYS A 326 17.49 28.52 -14.48
CA LYS A 326 16.92 29.05 -15.72
C LYS A 326 17.54 30.43 -16.01
N PRO A 327 18.27 30.62 -17.12
CA PRO A 327 18.77 31.94 -17.48
C PRO A 327 17.60 32.92 -17.62
N ALA A 328 17.79 34.14 -17.11
CA ALA A 328 16.81 35.20 -17.29
C ALA A 328 16.59 35.41 -18.81
N PRO A 329 15.34 35.61 -19.26
CA PRO A 329 15.12 35.97 -20.66
C PRO A 329 15.90 37.25 -20.95
N PHE A 330 16.73 37.22 -21.99
CA PHE A 330 17.42 38.39 -22.51
C PHE A 330 16.36 39.46 -22.82
N SER A 331 16.42 40.57 -22.10
CA SER A 331 15.58 41.73 -22.37
C SER A 331 16.12 42.43 -23.61
N ASP A 332 15.55 42.15 -24.78
CA ASP A 332 15.72 43.03 -25.95
C ASP A 332 15.02 44.36 -25.67
N LYS A 333 15.77 45.28 -25.03
CA LYS A 333 15.49 46.71 -25.07
C LYS A 333 16.48 47.30 -26.06
N GLY A 334 16.08 47.33 -27.32
CA GLY A 334 16.92 47.78 -28.42
C GLY A 334 16.17 48.24 -29.66
N GLU A 335 15.00 48.85 -29.52
CA GLU A 335 14.44 49.71 -30.58
C GLU A 335 14.35 51.14 -30.05
N ALA A 336 15.47 51.86 -30.16
CA ALA A 336 15.45 53.31 -30.19
C ALA A 336 15.06 53.72 -31.62
N LYS A 337 13.92 54.40 -31.71
CA LYS A 337 13.44 55.10 -32.90
C LYS A 337 14.54 56.00 -33.47
N GLY A 338 14.80 55.86 -34.77
CA GLY A 338 15.42 56.86 -35.63
C GLY A 338 14.49 57.10 -36.80
#